data_AF-A0AAF0W9S1-F1
#
_entry.id   AF-A0AAF0W9S1-F1
#
_cell.length_a   1.000
_cell.length_b   1.000
_cell.length_c   1.000
_cell.angle_alpha   90.00
_cell.angle_beta   90.00
_cell.angle_gamma   90.00
#
_symmetry.space_group_name_H-M   'P 1'
#
loop_
_entity.id
_entity.type
_entity.pdbx_description
1 polymer ?
#
loop_
_entity_poly.entity_id
_entity_poly.type
_entity_poly.pdbx_seq_one_letter_code
_entity_poly.pdbx_strand_id
1 'polypeptide(L)'
;MAQVKRDDIVSLWTQGVQAVKDKSSCAAVITAKELSIVWGSDSRYWKWALEVAELIEVCWLEIDGKYSAINLIKGVNYGVYFVVELSDNLCMNGPVTLKLTCPNGTTEEHKEYLETMPKNTLVGLRVGEFCDTAACGCENTVKFSMNGCDGTTWKTGLTVIGAVIAPVIC
;
A
#
# COMPACT_ATOMS: atom_id res chain seq x y z
N MET A 1 -9.09 12.55 5.88
CA MET A 1 -9.13 12.40 4.41
C MET A 1 -10.22 11.39 4.08
N ALA A 2 -10.86 11.46 2.91
CA ALA A 2 -12.00 10.63 2.59
C ALA A 2 -11.61 9.13 2.66
N GLN A 3 -12.21 8.39 3.58
CA GLN A 3 -12.04 6.94 3.68
C GLN A 3 -12.56 6.32 2.38
N VAL A 4 -11.76 5.46 1.76
CA VAL A 4 -12.21 4.65 0.62
C VAL A 4 -13.07 3.51 1.18
N LYS A 5 -14.33 3.41 0.74
CA LYS A 5 -15.25 2.39 1.28
C LYS A 5 -14.80 0.99 0.85
N ARG A 6 -15.19 -0.03 1.62
CA ARG A 6 -14.88 -1.45 1.31
C ARG A 6 -15.22 -1.81 -0.13
N ASP A 7 -16.39 -1.41 -0.61
CA ASP A 7 -16.85 -1.74 -1.97
C ASP A 7 -15.96 -1.10 -3.03
N ASP A 8 -15.48 0.13 -2.78
CA ASP A 8 -14.54 0.81 -3.67
C ASP A 8 -13.18 0.09 -3.67
N ILE A 9 -12.69 -0.38 -2.52
CA ILE A 9 -11.43 -1.16 -2.43
C ILE A 9 -11.55 -2.49 -3.14
N VAL A 10 -12.65 -3.22 -2.94
CA VAL A 10 -12.91 -4.49 -3.63
C VAL A 10 -13.00 -4.26 -5.15
N SER A 11 -13.62 -3.16 -5.57
CA SER A 11 -13.65 -2.74 -6.98
C SER A 11 -12.25 -2.45 -7.51
N LEU A 12 -11.44 -1.65 -6.80
CA LEU A 12 -10.06 -1.31 -7.19
C LEU A 12 -9.18 -2.57 -7.27
N TRP A 13 -9.28 -3.47 -6.29
CA TRP A 13 -8.56 -4.75 -6.29
C TRP A 13 -8.99 -5.63 -7.46
N THR A 14 -10.30 -5.73 -7.73
CA THR A 14 -10.82 -6.51 -8.86
C THR A 14 -10.38 -5.94 -10.20
N GLN A 15 -10.42 -4.62 -10.36
CA GLN A 15 -9.93 -3.93 -11.56
C GLN A 15 -8.44 -4.18 -11.76
N GLY A 16 -7.63 -4.10 -10.71
CA GLY A 16 -6.21 -4.43 -10.77
C GLY A 16 -5.95 -5.89 -11.16
N VAL A 17 -6.66 -6.85 -10.55
CA VAL A 17 -6.52 -8.28 -10.89
C VAL A 17 -6.93 -8.57 -12.33
N GLN A 18 -7.96 -7.88 -12.84
CA GLN A 18 -8.38 -8.02 -14.24
C GLN A 18 -7.37 -7.40 -15.20
N ALA A 19 -6.85 -6.21 -14.88
CA ALA A 19 -5.84 -5.51 -15.66
C ALA A 19 -4.52 -6.31 -15.82
N VAL A 20 -4.13 -7.09 -14.81
CA VAL A 20 -2.98 -8.02 -14.89
C VAL A 20 -3.21 -9.13 -15.93
N LYS A 21 -4.45 -9.58 -16.14
CA LYS A 21 -4.77 -10.60 -17.14
C LYS A 21 -4.73 -10.05 -18.57
N ASP A 22 -5.05 -8.78 -18.76
CA ASP A 22 -5.28 -8.17 -20.07
C ASP A 22 -4.00 -7.59 -20.73
N LYS A 23 -2.82 -7.70 -20.09
CA LYS A 23 -1.49 -7.28 -20.60
C LYS A 23 -1.36 -5.80 -21.04
N SER A 24 -2.38 -4.98 -20.81
CA SER A 24 -2.36 -3.52 -20.89
C SER A 24 -3.09 -3.02 -19.65
N SER A 25 -2.34 -2.64 -18.62
CA SER A 25 -2.95 -2.49 -17.30
C SER A 25 -3.40 -1.05 -17.10
N CYS A 26 -4.72 -0.83 -17.05
CA CYS A 26 -5.30 0.36 -16.45
C CYS A 26 -5.06 0.40 -14.93
N ALA A 27 -4.62 -0.68 -14.29
CA ALA A 27 -4.34 -0.77 -12.87
C ALA A 27 -3.31 -1.87 -12.57
N ALA A 28 -2.53 -1.71 -11.51
CA ALA A 28 -1.56 -2.69 -11.04
C ALA A 28 -1.95 -3.22 -9.65
N VAL A 29 -1.69 -4.51 -9.43
CA VAL A 29 -1.75 -5.14 -8.11
C VAL A 29 -0.35 -5.59 -7.76
N ILE A 30 0.08 -5.26 -6.54
CA ILE A 30 1.32 -5.69 -5.94
C ILE A 30 0.93 -6.57 -4.76
N THR A 31 1.23 -7.86 -4.83
CA THR A 31 0.96 -8.81 -3.73
C THR A 31 1.83 -8.49 -2.51
N ALA A 32 1.47 -8.99 -1.32
CA ALA A 32 2.32 -8.78 -0.14
C ALA A 32 3.74 -9.37 -0.31
N LYS A 33 3.91 -10.42 -1.13
CA LYS A 33 5.23 -10.99 -1.44
C LYS A 33 6.12 -10.11 -2.31
N GLU A 34 5.51 -9.25 -3.11
CA GLU A 34 6.23 -8.29 -3.96
C GLU A 34 6.60 -7.02 -3.19
N LEU A 35 6.04 -6.83 -1.99
CA LEU A 35 6.44 -5.78 -1.06
C LEU A 35 7.70 -6.17 -0.29
N SER A 36 8.51 -5.18 0.03
CA SER A 36 9.61 -5.31 0.97
C SER A 36 9.08 -5.07 2.38
N ILE A 37 8.93 -6.14 3.16
CA ILE A 37 8.46 -6.08 4.54
C ILE A 37 9.66 -6.30 5.46
N VAL A 38 10.01 -5.30 6.27
CA VAL A 38 11.08 -5.45 7.26
C VAL A 38 10.69 -6.52 8.29
N TRP A 39 11.62 -7.43 8.58
CA TRP A 39 11.39 -8.66 9.36
C TRP A 39 10.47 -9.69 8.70
N GLY A 40 9.99 -9.46 7.47
CA GLY A 40 8.99 -10.31 6.81
C GLY A 40 9.39 -11.78 6.68
N SER A 41 10.68 -12.10 6.56
CA SER A 41 11.16 -13.48 6.50
C SER A 41 11.26 -14.18 7.86
N ASP A 42 11.06 -13.46 8.96
CA ASP A 42 11.16 -13.97 10.32
C ASP A 42 9.78 -14.35 10.87
N SER A 43 9.54 -15.66 10.99
CA SER A 43 8.28 -16.22 11.48
C SER A 43 7.93 -15.85 12.93
N ARG A 44 8.86 -15.24 13.68
CA ARG A 44 8.58 -14.70 15.01
C ARG A 44 7.75 -13.42 14.95
N TYR A 45 7.87 -12.67 13.85
CA TYR A 45 7.28 -11.34 13.69
C TYR A 45 6.19 -11.30 12.63
N TRP A 46 6.29 -12.15 11.61
CA TRP A 46 5.31 -12.21 10.52
C TRP A 46 4.89 -13.64 10.23
N LYS A 47 3.58 -13.85 10.08
CA LYS A 47 3.01 -15.11 9.64
C LYS A 47 2.50 -14.96 8.21
N TRP A 48 2.90 -15.88 7.34
CA TRP A 48 2.49 -15.88 5.94
C TRP A 48 1.41 -16.91 5.68
N ALA A 49 0.35 -16.48 4.99
CA ALA A 49 -0.69 -17.36 4.45
C ALA A 49 -0.84 -17.08 2.95
N LEU A 50 -0.26 -17.94 2.11
CA LEU A 50 -0.19 -17.76 0.66
C LEU A 50 0.50 -16.44 0.26
N GLU A 51 -0.28 -15.42 -0.13
CA GLU A 51 0.16 -14.09 -0.60
C GLU A 51 -0.14 -12.98 0.42
N VAL A 52 -0.52 -13.35 1.65
CA VAL A 52 -0.93 -12.43 2.73
C VAL A 52 0.07 -12.51 3.88
N ALA A 53 0.46 -11.35 4.41
CA ALA A 53 1.36 -11.22 5.55
C ALA A 53 0.63 -10.69 6.79
N GLU A 54 0.53 -11.52 7.83
CA GLU A 54 -0.08 -11.20 9.12
C GLU A 54 1.02 -10.79 10.12
N LEU A 55 0.91 -9.57 10.67
CA LEU A 55 1.84 -9.05 11.67
C LEU A 55 1.54 -9.69 13.04
N ILE A 56 2.50 -10.46 13.56
CA ILE A 56 2.46 -11.00 14.93
C ILE A 56 2.78 -9.88 15.90
N GLU A 57 4.00 -9.35 15.88
CA GLU A 57 4.38 -8.14 16.60
C GLU A 57 5.74 -7.60 16.11
N VAL A 58 5.93 -6.27 16.01
CA VAL A 58 7.25 -5.64 15.75
C VAL A 58 7.39 -4.31 16.47
N CYS A 59 8.61 -3.95 16.89
CA CYS A 59 8.89 -2.58 17.35
C CYS A 59 9.16 -1.62 16.18
N TRP A 60 9.71 -2.12 15.07
CA TRP A 60 9.97 -1.37 13.84
C TRP A 60 9.08 -1.89 12.70
N LEU A 61 8.05 -1.13 12.34
CA LEU A 61 7.18 -1.43 11.20
C LEU A 61 7.62 -0.59 9.99
N GLU A 62 8.02 -1.25 8.92
CA GLU A 62 8.38 -0.63 7.64
C GLU A 62 8.03 -1.60 6.52
N ILE A 63 7.20 -1.10 5.59
CA ILE A 63 6.74 -1.82 4.41
C ILE A 63 6.94 -0.90 3.22
N ASP A 64 7.72 -1.35 2.24
CA ASP A 64 7.99 -0.60 1.02
C ASP A 64 7.47 -1.34 -0.21
N GLY A 65 6.95 -0.57 -1.15
CA GLY A 65 6.59 -1.03 -2.47
C GLY A 65 7.25 -0.19 -3.55
N LYS A 66 7.46 -0.82 -4.70
CA LYS A 66 7.95 -0.15 -5.90
C LYS A 66 7.23 -0.70 -7.12
N TYR A 67 6.94 0.16 -8.08
CA TYR A 67 6.29 -0.25 -9.32
C TYR A 67 6.81 0.56 -10.51
N SER A 68 7.02 -0.10 -11.65
CA SER A 68 7.45 0.59 -12.87
C SER A 68 6.25 1.26 -13.55
N ALA A 69 6.23 2.59 -13.54
CA ALA A 69 5.18 3.39 -14.17
C ALA A 69 5.13 3.19 -15.70
N ILE A 70 6.20 2.69 -16.32
CA ILE A 70 6.22 2.32 -17.75
C ILE A 70 5.11 1.32 -18.11
N ASN A 71 4.68 0.51 -17.14
CA ASN A 71 3.62 -0.47 -17.32
C ASN A 71 2.20 0.12 -17.20
N LEU A 72 2.09 1.44 -16.96
CA LEU A 72 0.82 2.17 -16.82
C LEU A 72 0.57 3.04 -18.05
N ILE A 73 -0.71 3.40 -18.24
CA ILE A 73 -1.11 4.33 -19.30
C ILE A 73 -0.66 5.75 -18.92
N LYS A 74 0.15 6.36 -19.79
CA LYS A 74 0.62 7.75 -19.63
C LYS A 74 -0.53 8.76 -19.65
N GLY A 75 -0.38 9.84 -18.91
CA GLY A 75 -1.35 10.94 -18.81
C GLY A 75 -2.56 10.63 -17.92
N VAL A 76 -2.66 9.42 -17.38
CA VAL A 76 -3.69 9.04 -16.41
C VAL A 76 -3.19 9.35 -15.00
N ASN A 77 -4.07 9.92 -14.17
CA ASN A 77 -3.82 10.10 -12.74
C ASN A 77 -4.14 8.79 -12.00
N TYR A 78 -3.18 8.28 -11.24
CA TYR A 78 -3.28 7.04 -10.48
C TYR A 78 -3.22 7.31 -8.99
N GLY A 79 -4.08 6.64 -8.23
CA GLY A 79 -3.97 6.53 -6.78
C GLY A 79 -3.20 5.27 -6.39
N VAL A 80 -2.39 5.38 -5.34
CA VAL A 80 -1.67 4.27 -4.71
C VAL A 80 -2.30 3.98 -3.35
N TYR A 81 -2.62 2.71 -3.11
CA TYR A 81 -3.29 2.26 -1.88
C TYR A 81 -2.62 1.01 -1.34
N PHE A 82 -2.30 0.97 -0.04
CA PHE A 82 -2.10 -0.30 0.64
C PHE A 82 -3.46 -0.93 0.95
N VAL A 83 -3.61 -2.23 0.72
CA VAL A 83 -4.81 -2.99 1.07
C VAL A 83 -4.48 -3.87 2.26
N VAL A 84 -5.15 -3.60 3.36
CA VAL A 84 -4.89 -4.20 4.66
C VAL A 84 -6.18 -4.62 5.35
N GLU A 85 -6.06 -5.51 6.33
CA GLU A 85 -7.10 -5.80 7.31
C GLU A 85 -6.54 -5.55 8.71
N LEU A 86 -7.38 -5.02 9.59
CA LEU A 86 -7.02 -4.68 10.97
C LEU A 86 -7.82 -5.58 11.92
N SER A 87 -7.16 -6.25 12.86
CA SER A 87 -7.83 -7.14 13.80
C SER A 87 -8.24 -6.44 15.10
N ASP A 88 -9.07 -7.09 15.91
CA ASP A 88 -9.53 -6.55 17.19
C ASP A 88 -8.39 -6.22 18.16
N ASN A 89 -7.32 -7.02 18.14
CA ASN A 89 -6.10 -6.82 18.93
C ASN A 89 -5.10 -5.84 18.31
N LEU A 90 -5.51 -5.02 17.32
CA LEU A 90 -4.68 -3.94 16.78
C LEU A 90 -4.05 -3.13 17.92
N CYS A 91 -2.73 -2.99 17.85
CA CYS A 91 -1.98 -2.08 18.69
C CYS A 91 -1.05 -1.31 17.78
N MET A 92 -1.37 -0.04 17.56
CA MET A 92 -0.54 0.87 16.79
C MET A 92 -0.28 2.11 17.65
N ASN A 93 0.87 2.12 18.33
CA ASN A 93 1.27 3.20 19.25
C ASN A 93 1.63 4.47 18.47
N GLY A 94 0.60 5.18 18.00
CA GLY A 94 0.71 6.35 17.14
C GLY A 94 0.34 6.08 15.68
N PRO A 95 0.41 7.10 14.82
CA PRO A 95 0.05 6.95 13.42
C PRO A 95 1.11 6.18 12.63
N VAL A 96 0.70 5.61 11.50
CA VAL A 96 1.64 5.23 10.44
C VAL A 96 1.87 6.42 9.52
N THR A 97 3.10 6.57 9.04
CA THR A 97 3.45 7.52 7.98
C THR A 97 3.33 6.80 6.65
N LEU A 98 2.45 7.30 5.78
CA LEU A 98 2.32 6.87 4.40
C LEU A 98 3.07 7.86 3.52
N LYS A 99 3.94 7.36 2.65
CA LYS A 99 4.76 8.19 1.77
C LYS A 99 4.70 7.68 0.34
N LEU A 100 4.48 8.59 -0.60
CA LEU A 100 4.60 8.36 -2.03
C LEU A 100 5.81 9.13 -2.57
N THR A 101 6.59 8.49 -3.42
CA THR A 101 7.61 9.12 -4.27
C THR A 101 7.23 8.87 -5.71
N CYS A 102 6.84 9.94 -6.40
CA CYS A 102 6.44 9.94 -7.79
C CYS A 102 7.65 9.67 -8.71
N PRO A 103 7.43 9.21 -9.96
CA PRO A 103 8.53 8.97 -10.92
C PRO A 103 9.38 10.21 -11.21
N ASN A 104 8.78 11.41 -11.10
CA ASN A 104 9.49 12.68 -11.26
C ASN A 104 10.37 13.06 -10.06
N GLY A 105 10.42 12.23 -9.01
CA GLY A 105 11.16 12.47 -7.78
C GLY A 105 10.44 13.31 -6.72
N THR A 106 9.26 13.85 -7.02
CA THR A 106 8.44 14.55 -6.01
C THR A 106 7.89 13.57 -4.99
N THR A 107 7.76 14.02 -3.75
CA THR A 107 7.26 13.20 -2.65
C THR A 107 6.09 13.87 -1.96
N GLU A 108 5.11 13.06 -1.56
CA GLU A 108 4.09 13.45 -0.59
C GLU A 108 4.10 12.45 0.56
N GLU A 109 3.81 12.93 1.77
CA GLU A 109 3.65 12.07 2.94
C GLU A 109 2.57 12.62 3.86
N HIS A 110 1.87 11.72 4.52
CA HIS A 110 0.89 12.06 5.55
C HIS A 110 0.77 10.93 6.58
N LYS A 111 0.10 11.23 7.69
CA LYS A 111 -0.07 10.31 8.81
C LYS A 111 -1.49 9.79 8.88
N GLU A 112 -1.63 8.48 9.09
CA GLU A 112 -2.93 7.81 9.28
C GLU A 112 -2.97 7.05 10.61
N TYR A 113 -4.08 7.18 11.34
CA TYR A 113 -4.30 6.49 12.61
C TYR A 113 -5.11 5.21 12.38
N LEU A 114 -4.41 4.07 12.30
CA LEU A 114 -5.04 2.78 12.02
C LEU A 114 -6.08 2.39 13.09
N GLU A 115 -5.90 2.82 14.34
CA GLU A 115 -6.86 2.62 15.45
C GLU A 115 -8.25 3.23 15.18
N THR A 116 -8.35 4.21 14.27
CA THR A 116 -9.62 4.86 13.90
C THR A 116 -10.32 4.22 12.70
N MET A 117 -9.66 3.24 12.06
CA MET A 117 -10.16 2.53 10.89
C MET A 117 -11.02 1.33 11.30
N PRO A 118 -11.95 0.87 10.46
CA PRO A 118 -12.79 -0.27 10.78
C PRO A 118 -11.96 -1.57 10.85
N LYS A 119 -12.28 -2.41 11.85
CA LYS A 119 -11.63 -3.70 12.11
C LYS A 119 -12.37 -4.85 11.44
N ASN A 120 -11.70 -5.97 11.25
CA ASN A 120 -12.19 -7.21 10.63
C ASN A 120 -12.81 -6.98 9.24
N THR A 121 -12.26 -6.01 8.50
CA THR A 121 -12.64 -5.67 7.13
C THR A 121 -11.43 -5.14 6.36
N LEU A 122 -11.48 -5.26 5.04
CA LEU A 122 -10.51 -4.63 4.16
C LEU A 122 -10.57 -3.10 4.26
N VAL A 123 -9.40 -2.49 4.36
CA VAL A 123 -9.15 -1.06 4.39
C VAL A 123 -8.10 -0.73 3.34
N GLY A 124 -8.37 0.33 2.57
CA GLY A 124 -7.50 0.86 1.54
C GLY A 124 -6.86 2.13 2.06
N LEU A 125 -5.61 2.03 2.49
CA LEU A 125 -4.84 3.17 2.99
C LEU A 125 -4.28 3.92 1.79
N ARG A 126 -4.89 5.06 1.44
CA ARG A 126 -4.42 5.92 0.35
C ARG A 126 -3.06 6.47 0.70
N VAL A 127 -2.04 6.11 -0.07
CA VAL A 127 -0.69 6.66 0.09
C VAL A 127 -0.58 8.01 -0.61
N GLY A 128 -1.16 8.11 -1.80
CA GLY A 128 -0.99 9.29 -2.64
C GLY A 128 -1.50 9.11 -4.06
N GLU A 129 -1.32 10.15 -4.87
CA GLU A 129 -1.65 10.17 -6.29
C GLU A 129 -0.50 10.69 -7.15
N PHE A 130 -0.37 10.15 -8.36
CA PHE A 130 0.60 10.61 -9.34
C PHE A 130 0.06 10.50 -10.75
N CYS A 131 0.53 11.36 -11.65
CA CYS A 131 0.27 11.27 -13.07
C CYS A 131 1.59 11.04 -13.81
N ASP A 132 1.67 9.96 -14.60
CA ASP A 132 2.84 9.68 -15.43
C ASP A 132 2.75 10.46 -16.75
N THR A 133 3.35 11.65 -16.79
CA THR A 133 3.27 12.55 -17.96
C THR A 133 4.48 12.48 -18.91
N ALA A 134 5.43 11.57 -18.68
CA ALA A 134 6.64 11.35 -19.50
C ALA A 134 7.32 12.62 -20.06
N ALA A 135 8.24 13.23 -19.30
CA ALA A 135 9.19 14.21 -19.85
C ALA A 135 10.53 14.41 -19.12
N CYS A 136 10.84 13.72 -18.01
CA CYS A 136 12.15 13.86 -17.39
C CYS A 136 12.80 12.49 -17.22
N GLY A 137 14.09 12.40 -17.58
CA GLY A 137 14.92 11.20 -17.46
C GLY A 137 15.22 10.77 -16.01
N CYS A 138 14.28 11.00 -15.10
CA CYS A 138 14.28 10.45 -13.75
C CYS A 138 13.63 9.05 -13.75
N GLU A 139 13.95 8.29 -12.71
CA GLU A 139 13.56 6.91 -12.47
C GLU A 139 12.05 6.70 -12.73
N ASN A 140 11.65 5.90 -13.73
CA ASN A 140 10.23 5.59 -14.03
C ASN A 140 9.59 4.64 -13.00
N THR A 141 9.98 4.77 -11.74
CA THR A 141 9.61 3.90 -10.64
C THR A 141 8.85 4.74 -9.63
N VAL A 142 7.60 4.36 -9.37
CA VAL A 142 6.84 4.84 -8.23
C VAL A 142 7.33 4.07 -7.01
N LYS A 143 7.64 4.76 -5.91
CA LYS A 143 7.97 4.14 -4.63
C LYS A 143 6.96 4.58 -3.60
N PHE A 144 6.52 3.67 -2.75
CA PHE A 144 5.56 3.97 -1.70
C PHE A 144 5.88 3.19 -0.43
N SER A 145 5.59 3.77 0.73
CA SER A 145 5.88 3.11 2.00
C SER A 145 4.83 3.37 3.08
N MET A 146 4.80 2.46 4.06
CA MET A 146 4.05 2.56 5.29
C MET A 146 4.98 2.27 6.47
N ASN A 147 5.22 3.31 7.27
CA ASN A 147 6.20 3.26 8.37
C ASN A 147 5.52 3.54 9.70
N GLY A 148 5.87 2.78 10.73
CA GLY A 148 5.43 3.04 12.10
C GLY A 148 5.99 4.36 12.67
N CYS A 149 5.27 4.95 13.63
CA CYS A 149 5.64 6.20 14.31
C CYS A 149 7.04 6.19 14.95
N ASP A 150 7.41 5.07 15.56
CA ASP A 150 8.66 4.90 16.30
C ASP A 150 9.15 3.45 16.22
N GLY A 151 10.42 3.22 16.55
CA GLY A 151 11.04 1.89 16.61
C GLY A 151 11.04 1.26 18.01
N THR A 152 10.32 1.84 18.97
CA THR A 152 10.42 1.48 20.40
C THR A 152 9.16 0.85 20.94
N THR A 153 8.02 1.10 20.33
CA THR A 153 6.74 0.55 20.74
C THR A 153 6.35 -0.65 19.87
N TRP A 154 5.90 -1.73 20.51
CA TRP A 154 5.43 -2.91 19.80
C TRP A 154 4.12 -2.63 19.06
N LYS A 155 3.98 -3.21 17.87
CA LYS A 155 2.87 -3.04 16.94
C LYS A 155 2.36 -4.42 16.54
N THR A 156 1.05 -4.64 16.54
CA THR A 156 0.41 -5.92 16.18
C THR A 156 -0.95 -5.69 15.55
N GLY A 157 -1.55 -6.74 14.97
CA GLY A 157 -2.93 -6.75 14.48
C GLY A 157 -3.14 -6.09 13.12
N LEU A 158 -2.07 -6.04 12.31
CA LEU A 158 -2.09 -5.60 10.92
C LEU A 158 -1.94 -6.82 10.00
N THR A 159 -2.83 -6.99 9.04
CA THR A 159 -2.69 -7.97 7.96
C THR A 159 -2.54 -7.24 6.63
N VAL A 160 -1.47 -7.51 5.90
CA VAL A 160 -1.17 -6.90 4.60
C VAL A 160 -1.58 -7.86 3.49
N ILE A 161 -2.53 -7.42 2.67
CA ILE A 161 -2.96 -8.15 1.47
C ILE A 161 -2.06 -7.79 0.29
N GLY A 162 -1.68 -6.51 0.19
CA GLY A 162 -0.82 -6.00 -0.86
C GLY A 162 -1.02 -4.49 -1.07
N ALA A 163 -0.80 -4.05 -2.30
CA ALA A 163 -1.08 -2.69 -2.74
C ALA A 163 -1.72 -2.67 -4.13
N VAL A 164 -2.47 -1.61 -4.40
CA VAL A 164 -3.13 -1.36 -5.68
C VAL A 164 -2.73 0.02 -6.19
N ILE A 165 -2.41 0.08 -7.48
CA ILE A 165 -2.27 1.32 -8.23
C ILE A 165 -3.39 1.34 -9.26
N ALA A 166 -4.28 2.30 -9.20
CA ALA A 166 -5.47 2.33 -10.06
C ALA A 166 -5.84 3.75 -10.46
N PRO A 167 -6.54 3.96 -11.59
CA PRO A 167 -6.91 5.28 -12.07
C PRO A 167 -7.82 5.94 -11.05
N VAL A 168 -7.56 7.21 -10.79
CA VAL A 168 -8.51 8.04 -10.05
C VAL A 168 -9.62 8.38 -11.03
N ILE A 169 -10.75 7.68 -10.93
CA ILE A 169 -11.94 8.03 -11.69
C ILE A 169 -12.52 9.29 -11.05
N CYS A 170 -12.46 10.41 -11.78
CA CYS A 170 -13.13 11.65 -11.41
C CYS A 170 -14.66 11.50 -11.52
#